data_AF-A0A820R1A4-F1
#
_entry.id   AF-A0A820R1A4-F1
#
_cell.length_a   1.000
_cell.length_b   1.000
_cell.length_c   1.000
_cell.angle_alpha   90.00
_cell.angle_beta   90.00
_cell.angle_gamma   90.00
#
_symmetry.space_group_name_H-M   'P 1'
#
loop_
_entity.id
_entity.type
_entity.pdbx_description
1 polymer ?
#
loop_
_entity_poly.entity_id
_entity_poly.type
_entity_poly.pdbx_seq_one_letter_code
_entity_poly.pdbx_strand_id
1 'polypeptide(L)'
;MKISKTKKKTEKNVPTSSHGISKWIKEYRDRFAIDIDQLEQTSRQYLAQSEVNSNERSENNNNNNGLSDNNDDDDGGWTVVSRSLKKTRQRMIPSTDKTLNRLRAKLKRSNEKKELVNFYKFQMTDKKIDQLDQLKMKFELDKQRITQMRQQRKFKPF
;
A
#
# COMPACT_ATOMS: atom_id res chain seq x y z
N MET A 1 31.84 65.10 36.35
CA MET A 1 32.01 63.81 35.64
C MET A 1 30.77 62.93 35.87
N LYS A 2 30.14 62.51 34.77
CA LYS A 2 29.15 61.42 34.54
C LYS A 2 28.10 61.12 35.63
N ILE A 3 26.86 61.50 35.36
CA ILE A 3 25.64 61.04 36.08
C ILE A 3 25.21 59.70 35.49
N SER A 4 25.39 58.60 36.23
CA SER A 4 24.92 57.27 35.84
C SER A 4 23.46 57.07 36.28
N LYS A 5 22.52 57.04 35.33
CA LYS A 5 21.15 56.58 35.57
C LYS A 5 21.13 55.05 35.54
N THR A 6 21.06 54.41 36.70
CA THR A 6 20.82 52.96 36.82
C THR A 6 19.31 52.70 36.70
N LYS A 7 18.88 52.12 35.57
CA LYS A 7 17.53 51.53 35.46
C LYS A 7 17.50 50.28 36.35
N LYS A 8 16.79 50.34 37.48
CA LYS A 8 16.40 49.15 38.25
C LYS A 8 15.52 48.25 37.36
N LYS A 9 16.07 47.12 36.91
CA LYS A 9 15.24 45.99 36.44
C LYS A 9 14.68 45.32 37.69
N THR A 10 13.37 45.40 37.88
CA THR A 10 12.66 44.63 38.90
C THR A 10 12.60 43.18 38.46
N GLU A 11 13.48 42.34 39.00
CA GLU A 11 13.34 40.88 38.93
C GLU A 11 12.17 40.48 39.83
N LYS A 12 11.01 40.20 39.22
CA LYS A 12 9.92 39.51 39.91
C LYS A 12 10.28 38.03 39.98
N ASN A 13 11.03 37.64 41.01
CA ASN A 13 11.17 36.24 41.41
C ASN A 13 9.83 35.78 41.99
N VAL A 14 8.98 35.17 41.16
CA VAL A 14 7.78 34.47 41.61
C VAL A 14 8.17 33.04 41.99
N PRO A 15 7.84 32.55 43.19
CA PRO A 15 8.22 31.21 43.64
C PRO A 15 7.54 30.15 42.77
N THR A 16 8.34 29.27 42.14
CA THR A 16 7.87 28.18 41.26
C THR A 16 7.26 27.04 42.06
N SER A 17 6.07 27.26 42.61
CA SER A 17 5.20 26.20 43.08
C SER A 17 4.51 25.55 41.87
N SER A 18 5.10 24.49 41.30
CA SER A 18 4.57 23.85 40.08
C SER A 18 3.33 23.01 40.39
N HIS A 19 2.16 23.64 40.34
CA HIS A 19 0.86 22.96 40.39
C HIS A 19 0.04 23.31 39.13
N GLY A 20 -0.94 22.48 38.79
CA GLY A 20 -1.80 22.69 37.62
C GLY A 20 -1.07 22.55 36.27
N ILE A 21 -1.34 23.47 35.34
CA ILE A 21 -0.80 23.44 33.96
C ILE A 21 0.72 23.44 33.92
N SER A 22 1.40 24.15 34.82
CA SER A 22 2.87 24.19 34.86
C SER A 22 3.48 22.81 35.19
N LYS A 23 2.86 22.10 36.14
CA LYS A 23 3.21 20.71 36.46
C LYS A 23 2.95 19.79 35.28
N TRP A 24 1.77 19.93 34.66
CA TRP A 24 1.39 19.10 33.51
C TRP A 24 2.31 19.31 32.30
N ILE A 25 2.71 20.55 31.98
CA ILE A 25 3.66 20.83 30.89
C ILE A 25 5.02 20.17 31.16
N LYS A 26 5.50 20.22 32.40
CA LYS A 26 6.75 19.57 32.80
C LYS A 26 6.64 18.05 32.66
N GLU A 27 5.61 17.44 33.25
CA GLU A 27 5.36 16.00 33.16
C GLU A 27 5.15 15.53 31.71
N TYR A 28 4.49 16.34 30.88
CA TYR A 28 4.32 16.05 29.47
C TYR A 28 5.66 16.06 28.74
N ARG A 29 6.48 17.10 28.95
CA ARG A 29 7.83 17.16 28.38
C ARG A 29 8.69 15.99 28.85
N ASP A 30 8.64 15.65 30.13
CA ASP A 30 9.44 14.56 30.69
C ASP A 30 8.96 13.18 30.18
N ARG A 31 7.65 12.98 29.97
CA ARG A 31 7.10 11.74 29.38
C ARG A 31 7.49 11.53 27.92
N PHE A 32 7.62 12.62 27.17
CA PHE A 32 7.97 12.59 25.74
C PHE A 32 9.42 13.03 25.48
N ALA A 33 10.22 13.19 26.54
CA ALA A 33 11.67 13.39 26.45
C ALA A 33 12.30 12.05 26.07
N ILE A 34 12.21 11.74 24.78
CA ILE A 34 12.87 10.58 24.22
C ILE A 34 14.34 10.93 24.08
N ASP A 35 15.19 10.20 24.80
CA ASP A 35 16.62 10.21 24.56
C ASP A 35 16.88 9.55 23.19
N ILE A 36 17.25 10.37 22.21
CA ILE A 36 17.44 9.96 20.81
C ILE A 36 18.52 8.87 20.74
N ASP A 37 19.58 8.99 21.55
CA ASP A 37 20.70 8.06 21.53
C ASP A 37 20.29 6.67 22.04
N GLN A 38 19.47 6.62 23.11
CA GLN A 38 18.90 5.37 23.61
C GLN A 38 17.93 4.73 22.60
N LEU A 39 17.11 5.53 21.93
CA LEU A 39 16.21 5.03 20.89
C LEU A 39 17.00 4.43 19.72
N GLU A 40 18.06 5.09 19.27
CA GLU A 40 18.93 4.55 18.22
C GLU A 40 19.58 3.24 18.66
N GLN A 41 20.10 3.16 19.89
CA GLN A 41 20.75 1.96 20.40
C GLN A 41 19.77 0.78 20.51
N THR A 42 18.56 1.00 21.03
CA THR A 42 17.52 -0.04 21.10
C THR A 42 17.07 -0.51 19.72
N SER A 43 16.91 0.42 18.76
CA SER A 43 16.58 0.10 17.38
C SER A 43 17.67 -0.74 16.70
N ARG A 44 18.94 -0.33 16.84
CA ARG A 44 20.10 -1.07 16.30
C ARG A 44 20.20 -2.47 16.91
N GLN A 45 20.01 -2.59 18.22
CA GLN A 45 20.02 -3.89 18.90
C GLN A 45 18.90 -4.80 18.39
N TYR A 46 17.68 -4.27 18.23
CA TYR A 46 16.55 -5.03 17.71
C TYR A 46 16.79 -5.52 16.28
N LEU A 47 17.32 -4.66 15.40
CA LEU A 47 17.68 -5.04 14.04
C LEU A 47 18.73 -6.14 14.01
N ALA A 48 19.79 -6.02 14.81
CA ALA A 48 20.83 -7.04 14.92
C ALA A 48 20.28 -8.39 15.41
N GLN A 49 19.42 -8.41 16.43
CA GLN A 49 18.78 -9.63 16.91
C GLN A 49 17.86 -10.26 15.86
N SER A 50 17.14 -9.45 15.08
CA SER A 50 16.28 -9.93 14.00
C SER A 50 17.10 -10.56 12.87
N GLU A 51 18.23 -9.96 12.49
CA GLU A 51 19.13 -10.50 11.47
C GLU A 51 19.72 -11.84 11.90
N VAL A 52 20.21 -11.95 13.15
CA VAL A 52 20.71 -13.22 13.71
C VAL A 52 19.64 -14.30 13.69
N ASN A 53 18.44 -14.01 14.22
CA ASN A 53 17.32 -14.95 14.22
C ASN A 53 16.88 -15.35 12.80
N SER A 54 17.02 -14.46 11.82
CA SER A 54 16.67 -14.74 10.42
C SER A 54 17.72 -15.65 9.77
N ASN A 55 19.00 -15.43 10.07
CA ASN A 55 20.11 -16.25 9.59
C ASN A 55 20.07 -17.65 10.19
N GLU A 56 19.90 -17.79 11.51
CA GLU A 56 19.77 -19.09 12.19
C GLU A 56 18.55 -19.89 11.66
N ARG A 57 17.42 -19.21 11.43
CA ARG A 57 16.26 -19.84 10.77
C ARG A 57 16.58 -20.25 9.33
N SER A 58 17.38 -19.49 8.60
CA SER A 58 17.79 -19.87 7.24
C SER A 58 18.73 -21.08 7.25
N GLU A 59 19.68 -21.14 8.19
CA GLU A 59 20.64 -22.23 8.33
C GLU A 59 19.96 -23.54 8.78
N ASN A 60 19.13 -23.49 9.82
CA ASN A 60 18.36 -24.66 10.27
C ASN A 60 17.42 -25.20 9.17
N ASN A 61 16.84 -24.31 8.36
CA ASN A 61 16.01 -24.73 7.23
C ASN A 61 16.82 -25.28 6.05
N ASN A 62 18.06 -24.84 5.83
CA ASN A 62 18.94 -25.41 4.81
C ASN A 62 19.36 -26.83 5.21
N ASN A 63 19.70 -27.03 6.49
CA ASN A 63 20.10 -28.32 7.03
C ASN A 63 18.94 -29.35 6.99
N ASN A 64 17.71 -28.91 7.30
CA ASN A 64 16.53 -29.78 7.24
C ASN A 64 16.07 -30.10 5.80
N ASN A 65 16.38 -29.27 4.80
CA ASN A 65 16.10 -29.58 3.39
C ASN A 65 17.06 -30.64 2.80
N GLY A 66 18.19 -30.91 3.44
CA GLY A 66 19.11 -31.98 3.03
C GLY A 66 18.66 -33.39 3.43
N LEU A 67 17.69 -33.50 4.35
CA LEU A 67 17.23 -34.78 4.92
C LEU A 67 15.86 -35.25 4.39
N SER A 68 15.13 -34.43 3.62
CA SER A 68 13.74 -34.74 3.23
C SER A 68 13.60 -35.32 1.81
N ASP A 69 14.69 -35.67 1.13
CA ASP A 69 14.62 -36.33 -0.19
C ASP A 69 14.71 -37.87 -0.08
N ASN A 70 14.91 -38.42 1.13
CA ASN A 70 15.03 -39.85 1.37
C ASN A 70 14.33 -40.23 2.68
N ASN A 71 13.00 -40.19 2.72
CA ASN A 71 12.27 -41.09 3.62
C ASN A 71 11.13 -41.69 2.83
N ASP A 72 11.45 -42.91 2.41
CA ASP A 72 10.59 -43.91 1.81
C ASP A 72 9.33 -44.14 2.65
N ASP A 73 8.21 -44.24 1.95
CA ASP A 73 7.10 -45.15 2.19
C ASP A 73 6.91 -45.69 3.63
N ASP A 74 6.23 -44.91 4.47
CA ASP A 74 5.59 -45.44 5.68
C ASP A 74 4.25 -46.08 5.32
N ASP A 75 4.08 -47.33 5.75
CA ASP A 75 3.06 -48.36 5.53
C ASP A 75 1.59 -47.99 5.93
N GLY A 76 1.19 -46.73 5.73
CA GLY A 76 -0.04 -46.14 6.28
C GLY A 76 -0.74 -45.14 5.37
N GLY A 77 -0.75 -45.35 4.05
CA GLY A 77 -1.75 -44.83 3.10
C GLY A 77 -1.90 -43.31 2.92
N TRP A 78 -1.19 -42.46 3.66
CA TRP A 78 -1.22 -41.01 3.49
C TRP A 78 0.17 -40.40 3.64
N THR A 79 0.70 -39.88 2.53
CA THR A 79 1.97 -39.15 2.49
C THR A 79 1.77 -37.70 2.93
N VAL A 80 2.65 -37.20 3.80
CA VAL A 80 2.67 -35.79 4.20
C VAL A 80 3.31 -34.94 3.09
N VAL A 81 2.52 -34.07 2.46
CA VAL A 81 3.04 -33.10 1.49
C VAL A 81 3.80 -32.00 2.23
N SER A 82 5.13 -32.10 2.27
CA SER A 82 5.96 -31.00 2.73
C SER A 82 5.90 -29.85 1.70
N ARG A 83 5.55 -28.65 2.15
CA ARG A 83 5.63 -27.47 1.28
C ARG A 83 7.10 -27.12 1.12
N SER A 84 7.67 -27.43 -0.05
CA SER A 84 9.01 -26.96 -0.43
C SER A 84 9.13 -25.45 -0.16
N LEU A 85 9.92 -25.10 0.86
CA LEU A 85 10.07 -23.73 1.34
C LEU A 85 10.75 -22.84 0.29
N LYS A 86 11.43 -23.43 -0.71
CA LYS A 86 11.97 -22.74 -1.90
C LYS A 86 10.87 -21.95 -2.62
N LYS A 87 9.64 -22.46 -2.67
CA LYS A 87 8.47 -21.79 -3.29
C LYS A 87 7.85 -20.70 -2.41
N THR A 88 8.19 -20.66 -1.12
CA THR A 88 7.72 -19.64 -0.18
C THR A 88 8.72 -18.48 -0.09
N ARG A 89 10.04 -18.76 -0.18
CA ARG A 89 11.10 -17.73 -0.21
C ARG A 89 11.22 -16.99 -1.55
N GLN A 90 10.80 -17.58 -2.68
CA GLN A 90 10.66 -16.85 -3.96
C GLN A 90 9.44 -15.92 -4.04
N ARG A 91 8.69 -15.73 -2.94
CA ARG A 91 7.50 -14.86 -2.91
C ARG A 91 7.79 -13.41 -2.57
N MET A 92 9.05 -13.01 -2.52
CA MET A 92 9.37 -11.60 -2.77
C MET A 92 9.35 -11.42 -4.29
N ILE A 93 8.14 -11.38 -4.86
CA ILE A 93 7.95 -10.99 -6.25
C ILE A 93 8.55 -9.59 -6.34
N PRO A 94 9.61 -9.36 -7.15
CA PRO A 94 10.18 -8.03 -7.30
C PRO A 94 9.05 -7.06 -7.66
N SER A 95 8.91 -5.92 -6.97
CA SER A 95 7.88 -4.92 -7.27
C SER A 95 8.25 -4.13 -8.53
N THR A 96 8.46 -4.84 -9.63
CA THR A 96 8.76 -4.28 -10.95
C THR A 96 7.46 -4.19 -11.75
N ASP A 97 7.30 -3.20 -12.62
CA ASP A 97 6.06 -3.05 -13.40
C ASP A 97 5.68 -4.30 -14.19
N LYS A 98 6.68 -5.03 -14.70
CA LYS A 98 6.47 -6.28 -15.44
C LYS A 98 5.83 -7.38 -14.58
N THR A 99 6.25 -7.52 -13.32
CA THR A 99 5.70 -8.54 -12.42
C THR A 99 4.31 -8.16 -11.94
N LEU A 100 4.08 -6.89 -11.62
CA LEU A 100 2.77 -6.35 -11.27
C LEU A 100 1.76 -6.53 -12.41
N ASN A 101 2.16 -6.23 -13.65
CA ASN A 101 1.31 -6.43 -14.82
C ASN A 101 0.97 -7.92 -15.04
N ARG A 102 1.93 -8.83 -14.83
CA ARG A 102 1.68 -10.28 -14.89
C ARG A 102 0.71 -10.75 -13.80
N LEU A 103 0.84 -10.22 -12.58
CA LEU A 103 -0.08 -10.51 -11.47
C LEU A 103 -1.49 -9.99 -11.76
N ARG A 104 -1.62 -8.74 -12.23
CA ARG A 104 -2.89 -8.14 -12.66
C ARG A 104 -3.55 -8.95 -13.76
N ALA A 105 -2.79 -9.36 -14.78
CA ALA A 105 -3.29 -10.20 -15.86
C ALA A 105 -3.77 -11.58 -15.37
N LYS A 106 -3.03 -12.20 -14.43
CA LYS A 106 -3.44 -13.47 -13.81
C LYS A 106 -4.71 -13.32 -12.98
N LEU A 107 -4.83 -12.22 -12.22
CA LEU A 107 -6.03 -11.89 -11.45
C LEU A 107 -7.22 -11.69 -12.38
N LYS A 108 -7.06 -10.89 -13.45
CA LYS A 108 -8.10 -10.65 -14.46
C LYS A 108 -8.59 -11.96 -15.08
N ARG A 109 -7.67 -12.83 -15.54
CA ARG A 109 -8.02 -14.16 -16.08
C ARG A 109 -8.72 -15.05 -15.05
N SER A 110 -8.32 -14.97 -13.78
CA SER A 110 -9.00 -15.74 -12.72
C SER A 110 -10.40 -15.22 -12.46
N ASN A 111 -10.61 -13.91 -12.55
CA ASN A 111 -11.92 -13.29 -12.37
C ASN A 111 -12.82 -13.59 -13.57
N GLU A 112 -12.31 -13.46 -14.80
CA GLU A 112 -13.02 -13.83 -16.04
C GLU A 112 -13.50 -15.30 -16.03
N LYS A 113 -12.72 -16.21 -15.42
CA LYS A 113 -13.11 -17.62 -15.26
C LYS A 113 -14.18 -17.85 -14.20
N LYS A 114 -14.26 -16.98 -13.19
CA LYS A 114 -15.20 -17.08 -12.06
C LYS A 114 -16.50 -16.31 -12.34
N GLU A 115 -16.42 -15.24 -13.11
CA GLU A 115 -17.55 -14.42 -13.52
C GLU A 115 -18.32 -15.14 -14.62
N LEU A 116 -19.53 -15.61 -14.31
CA LEU A 116 -20.44 -16.09 -15.33
C LEU A 116 -20.99 -14.87 -16.09
N VAL A 117 -20.39 -14.60 -17.25
CA VAL A 117 -20.81 -13.48 -18.12
C VAL A 117 -22.23 -13.74 -18.62
N ASN A 118 -23.11 -12.75 -18.44
CA ASN A 118 -24.52 -12.80 -18.84
C ASN A 118 -25.36 -13.85 -18.09
N PHE A 119 -24.97 -14.21 -16.87
CA PHE A 119 -25.72 -15.15 -16.04
C PHE A 119 -27.13 -14.63 -15.72
N TYR A 120 -27.24 -13.33 -15.44
CA TYR A 120 -28.51 -12.70 -15.11
C TYR A 120 -29.05 -11.87 -16.27
N LYS A 121 -30.38 -11.86 -16.42
CA LYS A 121 -31.08 -11.06 -17.42
C LYS A 121 -30.76 -9.57 -17.32
N PHE A 122 -30.59 -9.03 -16.10
CA PHE A 122 -30.29 -7.61 -15.91
C PHE A 122 -28.93 -7.22 -16.53
N GLN A 123 -27.93 -8.11 -16.52
CA GLN A 123 -26.63 -7.85 -17.16
C GLN A 123 -26.78 -7.62 -18.67
N MET A 124 -27.74 -8.30 -19.29
CA MET A 124 -28.03 -8.16 -20.72
C MET A 124 -28.86 -6.91 -21.01
N THR A 125 -29.76 -6.52 -20.12
CA THR A 125 -30.53 -5.27 -20.28
C THR A 125 -29.64 -4.05 -20.10
N ASP A 126 -28.77 -4.05 -19.10
CA ASP A 126 -27.87 -2.92 -18.81
C ASP A 126 -26.91 -2.69 -19.98
N LYS A 127 -26.28 -3.76 -20.49
CA LYS A 127 -25.44 -3.67 -21.70
C LYS A 127 -26.16 -3.12 -22.92
N LYS A 128 -27.44 -3.48 -23.11
CA LYS A 128 -28.26 -2.96 -24.23
C LYS A 128 -28.58 -1.48 -24.04
N ILE A 129 -28.84 -1.06 -22.80
CA ILE A 129 -29.07 0.35 -22.47
C ILE A 129 -27.80 1.16 -22.75
N ASP A 130 -26.63 0.69 -22.30
CA ASP A 130 -25.35 1.34 -22.57
C ASP A 130 -25.07 1.47 -24.08
N GLN A 131 -25.31 0.40 -24.84
CA GLN A 131 -25.18 0.41 -26.30
C GLN A 131 -26.14 1.39 -26.97
N LEU A 132 -27.38 1.48 -26.47
CA LEU A 132 -28.38 2.40 -26.98
C LEU A 132 -27.96 3.86 -26.72
N ASP A 133 -27.41 4.15 -25.55
CA ASP A 133 -26.96 5.49 -25.19
C ASP A 133 -25.72 5.92 -25.99
N GLN A 134 -24.78 5.00 -26.24
CA GLN A 134 -23.68 5.23 -27.18
C GLN A 134 -24.19 5.56 -28.60
N LEU A 135 -25.24 4.87 -29.05
CA LEU A 135 -25.84 5.12 -30.36
C LEU A 135 -26.53 6.48 -30.43
N LYS A 136 -27.27 6.87 -29.37
CA LYS A 136 -27.87 8.21 -29.26
C LYS A 136 -26.81 9.30 -29.29
N MET A 137 -25.72 9.15 -28.53
CA MET A 137 -24.61 10.11 -28.50
C MET A 137 -23.98 10.27 -29.90
N LYS A 138 -23.70 9.16 -30.59
CA LYS A 138 -23.16 9.19 -31.95
C LYS A 138 -24.13 9.88 -32.92
N PHE A 139 -25.42 9.57 -32.81
CA PHE A 139 -26.44 10.16 -33.68
C PHE A 139 -26.57 11.68 -33.49
N GLU A 140 -26.51 12.15 -32.24
CA GLU A 140 -26.50 13.59 -31.92
C GLU A 140 -25.31 14.30 -32.58
N LEU A 141 -24.12 13.72 -32.47
CA LEU A 141 -22.89 14.25 -33.09
C LEU A 141 -23.00 14.28 -34.63
N ASP A 142 -23.50 13.20 -35.23
CA ASP A 142 -23.68 13.11 -36.69
C ASP A 142 -24.75 14.11 -37.18
N LYS A 143 -25.82 14.32 -36.41
CA LYS A 143 -26.85 15.33 -36.70
C LYS A 143 -26.27 16.74 -36.68
N GLN A 144 -25.43 17.06 -35.69
CA GLN A 144 -24.72 18.33 -35.63
C GLN A 144 -23.78 18.51 -36.83
N ARG A 145 -23.02 17.47 -37.18
CA ARG A 145 -22.11 17.47 -38.34
C ARG A 145 -22.85 17.71 -39.66
N ILE A 146 -23.95 16.99 -39.90
CA ILE A 146 -24.76 17.16 -41.11
C ILE A 146 -25.35 18.58 -41.18
N THR A 147 -25.78 19.13 -40.04
CA THR A 147 -26.32 20.49 -39.98
C THR A 147 -25.26 21.51 -40.39
N GLN A 148 -24.03 21.39 -39.88
CA GLN A 148 -22.90 22.24 -40.29
C GLN A 148 -22.59 22.09 -41.79
N MET A 149 -22.57 20.86 -42.31
CA MET A 149 -22.34 20.62 -43.75
C MET A 149 -23.44 21.23 -44.62
N ARG A 150 -24.70 21.14 -44.19
CA ARG A 150 -25.84 21.75 -44.90
C ARG A 150 -25.73 23.27 -44.92
N GLN A 151 -25.32 23.89 -43.81
CA GLN A 151 -25.08 25.34 -43.73
C GLN A 151 -23.92 25.78 -44.63
N GLN A 152 -22.85 24.99 -44.71
CA GLN A 152 -21.69 25.28 -45.57
C GLN A 152 -21.96 25.04 -47.06
N ARG A 153 -22.92 24.17 -47.39
CA ARG A 153 -23.24 23.82 -48.78
C ARG A 153 -23.91 25.00 -49.47
N LYS A 154 -23.22 25.59 -50.45
CA LYS A 154 -23.77 26.59 -51.36
C LYS A 154 -24.43 25.90 -52.55
N PHE A 155 -25.67 26.27 -52.86
CA PHE A 155 -26.40 25.75 -54.01
C PHE A 155 -25.72 26.19 -55.32
N LYS A 156 -25.43 25.24 -56.20
CA LYS A 156 -24.88 25.48 -57.54
C LYS A 156 -25.90 24.98 -58.58
N PRO A 157 -26.71 25.88 -59.16
CA PRO A 157 -27.84 25.51 -60.03
C PRO A 157 -27.50 25.18 -61.50
N PHE A 158 -26.24 25.16 -61.88
CA PHE A 158 -25.80 24.90 -63.26
C PHE A 158 -24.64 23.90 -63.26
#